data_AF-A0A7W3N474-F1
#
_entry.id   AF-A0A7W3N474-F1
#
_cell.length_a   1.000
_cell.length_b   1.000
_cell.length_c   1.000
_cell.angle_alpha   90.00
_cell.angle_beta   90.00
_cell.angle_gamma   90.00
#
_symmetry.space_group_name_H-M   'P 1'
#
loop_
_entity.id
_entity.type
_entity.pdbx_description
1 polymer ?
#
loop_
_entity_poly.entity_id
_entity_poly.type
_entity_poly.pdbx_seq_one_letter_code
_entity_poly.pdbx_strand_id
1 'polypeptide(L)'
;MTHLGIPRTDGLEADPRQTAIRQLAELLRGRQYDVTVEASHLTVQDGGRPVQVWAMHRPDDDHRLWFAWPGRMWICRTSHLQDAVVHVKKALRRTPSARGEDPPSSLRGC
;
A
#
# COMPACT_ATOMS: atom_id res chain seq x y z
N MET A 1 -36.81 34.52 8.49
CA MET A 1 -36.61 33.91 7.15
C MET A 1 -35.71 34.89 6.41
N THR A 2 -34.39 34.78 6.42
CA THR A 2 -33.58 33.84 5.63
C THR A 2 -32.20 33.71 6.29
N HIS A 3 -31.82 32.49 6.68
CA HIS A 3 -30.45 32.17 7.05
C HIS A 3 -29.71 31.89 5.74
N LEU A 4 -29.11 32.93 5.13
CA LEU A 4 -28.20 32.74 4.00
C LEU A 4 -26.96 32.04 4.55
N GLY A 5 -26.99 30.71 4.48
CA GLY A 5 -25.86 29.87 4.80
C GLY A 5 -24.67 30.32 3.99
N ILE A 6 -23.64 30.77 4.71
CA ILE A 6 -22.28 30.85 4.21
C ILE A 6 -22.03 29.57 3.41
N PRO A 7 -21.51 29.62 2.16
CA PRO A 7 -20.95 28.42 1.56
C PRO A 7 -19.76 28.07 2.46
N ARG A 8 -19.99 27.18 3.44
CA ARG A 8 -18.90 26.49 4.11
C ARG A 8 -18.11 25.90 2.96
N THR A 9 -16.92 26.43 2.77
CA THR A 9 -15.85 25.73 2.08
C THR A 9 -15.83 24.33 2.67
N ASP A 10 -16.50 23.38 2.00
CA ASP A 10 -16.34 21.96 2.23
C ASP A 10 -14.96 21.66 1.69
N GLY A 11 -13.99 22.02 2.54
CA GLY A 11 -12.61 22.13 2.18
C GLY A 11 -12.09 20.74 2.01
N LEU A 12 -12.16 20.21 0.79
CA LEU A 12 -11.26 19.17 0.29
C LEU A 12 -10.94 18.13 1.38
N GLU A 13 -11.97 17.59 2.05
CA GLU A 13 -11.74 16.59 3.11
C GLU A 13 -10.96 15.48 2.43
N ALA A 14 -9.67 15.39 2.76
CA ALA A 14 -8.75 14.55 2.02
C ALA A 14 -9.30 13.12 2.08
N ASP A 15 -9.63 12.57 0.91
CA ASP A 15 -10.31 11.26 0.82
C ASP A 15 -9.66 10.29 1.80
N PRO A 16 -10.42 9.65 2.71
CA PRO A 16 -9.83 8.90 3.82
C PRO A 16 -8.91 7.77 3.32
N ARG A 17 -9.14 7.26 2.09
CA ARG A 17 -8.21 6.33 1.41
C ARG A 17 -6.90 7.00 1.09
N GLN A 18 -6.95 8.16 0.46
CA GLN A 18 -5.76 8.94 0.12
C GLN A 18 -4.95 9.29 1.37
N THR A 19 -5.63 9.67 2.46
CA THR A 19 -4.98 9.94 3.75
C THR A 19 -4.29 8.70 4.31
N ALA A 20 -4.97 7.55 4.32
CA ALA A 20 -4.38 6.29 4.79
C ALA A 20 -3.19 5.81 3.94
N ILE A 21 -3.30 5.95 2.62
CA ILE A 21 -2.23 5.62 1.67
C ILE A 21 -1.00 6.51 1.87
N ARG A 22 -1.21 7.82 2.05
CA ARG A 22 -0.11 8.77 2.31
C ARG A 22 0.61 8.44 3.62
N GLN A 23 -0.13 8.18 4.70
CA GLN A 23 0.46 7.80 5.99
C GLN A 23 1.27 6.51 5.89
N LEU A 24 0.77 5.50 5.18
CA LEU A 24 1.52 4.26 4.95
C LEU A 24 2.79 4.52 4.10
N ALA A 25 2.69 5.37 3.07
CA ALA A 25 3.82 5.73 2.24
C ALA A 25 4.92 6.46 3.02
N GLU A 26 4.57 7.38 3.92
CA GLU A 26 5.53 8.07 4.78
C GLU A 26 6.32 7.09 5.66
N LEU A 27 5.64 6.10 6.25
CA LEU A 27 6.27 5.06 7.07
C LEU A 27 7.19 4.11 6.29
N LEU A 28 6.91 3.91 4.99
CA LEU A 28 7.74 3.08 4.12
C LEU A 28 8.95 3.87 3.58
N ARG A 29 8.74 5.13 3.21
CA ARG A 29 9.83 6.06 2.81
C ARG A 29 10.81 6.30 3.94
N GLY A 30 10.33 6.43 5.18
CA GLY A 30 11.19 6.51 6.36
C GLY A 30 12.04 5.25 6.60
N ARG A 31 11.73 4.14 5.93
CA ARG A 31 12.51 2.88 5.93
C ARG A 31 13.30 2.66 4.64
N GLN A 32 13.49 3.72 3.84
CA GLN A 32 14.26 3.73 2.59
C GLN A 32 13.67 2.88 1.46
N TYR A 33 12.37 2.57 1.50
CA TYR A 33 11.69 1.99 0.35
C TYR A 33 11.33 3.06 -0.68
N ASP A 34 11.41 2.70 -1.96
CA ASP A 34 10.87 3.53 -3.03
C ASP A 34 9.35 3.34 -3.10
N VAL A 35 8.60 4.44 -3.00
CA VAL A 35 7.13 4.41 -2.91
C VAL A 35 6.52 5.44 -3.85
N THR A 36 5.74 4.94 -4.80
CA THR A 36 4.88 5.73 -5.67
C THR A 36 3.46 5.73 -5.09
N VAL A 37 2.88 6.91 -4.92
CA VAL A 37 1.56 7.10 -4.31
C VAL A 37 0.58 7.60 -5.35
N GLU A 38 -0.52 6.87 -5.50
CA GLU A 38 -1.67 7.25 -6.31
C GLU A 38 -2.85 7.61 -5.39
N ALA A 39 -3.98 8.03 -5.95
CA ALA A 39 -5.12 8.52 -5.15
C ALA A 39 -5.67 7.48 -4.12
N SER A 40 -5.75 6.21 -4.51
CA SER A 40 -6.37 5.14 -3.69
C SER A 40 -5.44 3.96 -3.41
N HIS A 41 -4.21 3.98 -3.90
CA HIS A 41 -3.25 2.91 -3.74
C HIS A 41 -1.81 3.44 -3.76
N LEU A 42 -0.88 2.63 -3.30
CA LEU A 42 0.56 2.87 -3.43
C LEU A 42 1.24 1.65 -4.02
N THR A 43 2.40 1.89 -4.64
CA THR A 43 3.30 0.87 -5.15
C THR A 43 4.64 1.03 -4.46
N VAL A 44 5.17 -0.07 -3.92
CA VAL A 44 6.45 -0.14 -3.22
C VAL A 44 7.44 -0.93 -4.05
N GLN A 45 8.64 -0.39 -4.27
CA GLN A 45 9.73 -1.03 -4.99
C GLN A 45 10.94 -1.24 -4.07
N ASP A 46 11.55 -2.43 -4.16
CA ASP A 46 12.72 -2.84 -3.36
C ASP A 46 13.69 -3.68 -4.21
N GLY A 47 14.06 -3.16 -5.39
CA GLY A 47 14.93 -3.85 -6.36
C GLY A 47 14.34 -5.13 -7.00
N GLY A 48 13.21 -5.63 -6.49
CA GLY A 48 12.45 -6.79 -6.96
C GLY A 48 11.14 -6.45 -7.65
N ARG A 49 10.20 -7.42 -7.64
CA ARG A 49 8.85 -7.18 -8.17
C ARG A 49 8.15 -6.13 -7.28
N PRO A 50 7.50 -5.12 -7.88
CA PRO A 50 6.79 -4.11 -7.11
C PRO A 50 5.61 -4.73 -6.37
N VAL A 51 5.34 -4.23 -5.16
CA VAL A 51 4.20 -4.63 -4.33
C VAL A 51 3.21 -3.48 -4.28
N GLN A 52 1.96 -3.73 -4.68
CA GLN A 52 0.89 -2.75 -4.64
C GLN A 52 0.00 -2.94 -3.41
N VAL A 53 -0.41 -1.84 -2.78
CA VAL A 53 -1.35 -1.82 -1.65
C VAL A 53 -2.44 -0.81 -1.92
N TRP A 54 -3.69 -1.24 -1.79
CA TRP A 54 -4.88 -0.45 -2.06
C TRP A 54 -5.58 -0.12 -0.75
N ALA A 55 -6.19 1.06 -0.65
CA ALA A 55 -7.08 1.42 0.46
C ALA A 55 -8.53 1.34 -0.04
N MET A 56 -9.32 0.46 0.57
CA MET A 56 -10.67 0.15 0.12
C MET A 56 -11.61 -0.01 1.32
N HIS A 57 -12.87 0.39 1.15
CA HIS A 57 -13.92 0.10 2.13
C HIS A 57 -14.31 -1.38 2.02
N ARG A 58 -14.35 -2.06 3.15
CA ARG A 58 -14.79 -3.46 3.23
C ARG A 58 -16.29 -3.49 3.56
N PRO A 59 -17.16 -3.98 2.65
CA PRO A 59 -18.61 -3.95 2.87
C PRO A 59 -19.03 -4.80 4.08
N ASP A 60 -18.36 -5.93 4.32
CA ASP A 60 -18.65 -6.84 5.44
C ASP A 60 -18.15 -6.36 6.81
N ASP A 61 -17.44 -5.23 6.88
CA ASP A 61 -16.88 -4.69 8.13
C ASP A 61 -17.36 -3.26 8.35
N ASP A 62 -18.68 -3.04 8.28
CA ASP A 62 -19.31 -1.73 8.55
C ASP A 62 -18.79 -0.61 7.62
N HIS A 63 -18.45 -0.96 6.37
CA HIS A 63 -17.78 -0.06 5.42
C HIS A 63 -16.46 0.54 5.94
N ARG A 64 -15.83 -0.08 6.94
CA ARG A 64 -14.54 0.38 7.47
C ARG A 64 -13.47 0.32 6.39
N LEU A 65 -12.47 1.18 6.56
CA LEU A 65 -11.37 1.29 5.63
C LEU A 65 -10.26 0.28 5.93
N TRP A 66 -9.87 -0.47 4.91
CA TRP A 66 -8.87 -1.54 4.97
C TRP A 66 -7.80 -1.35 3.91
N PHE A 67 -6.59 -1.79 4.23
CA PHE A 67 -5.57 -2.08 3.23
C PHE A 67 -5.83 -3.44 2.61
N ALA A 68 -5.66 -3.52 1.29
CA ALA A 68 -5.86 -4.73 0.50
C ALA A 68 -4.76 -4.88 -0.56
N TRP A 69 -4.46 -6.11 -0.93
CA TRP A 69 -3.72 -6.39 -2.17
C TRP A 69 -4.63 -6.19 -3.39
N PRO A 70 -4.07 -6.04 -4.60
CA PRO A 70 -4.83 -6.13 -5.84
C PRO A 70 -5.72 -7.38 -5.86
N GLY A 71 -6.96 -7.23 -6.34
CA GLY A 71 -7.94 -8.33 -6.33
C GLY A 71 -8.75 -8.47 -5.04
N ARG A 72 -8.81 -7.41 -4.20
CA ARG A 72 -9.63 -7.35 -2.97
C ARG A 72 -9.23 -8.39 -1.91
N MET A 73 -7.95 -8.77 -1.86
CA MET A 73 -7.43 -9.61 -0.77
C MET A 73 -7.09 -8.72 0.43
N TRP A 74 -7.91 -8.78 1.48
CA TRP A 74 -7.78 -7.91 2.66
C TRP A 74 -6.51 -8.20 3.47
N ILE A 75 -5.82 -7.14 3.91
CA ILE A 75 -4.60 -7.22 4.71
C ILE A 75 -4.93 -6.91 6.17
N CYS A 76 -5.20 -5.64 6.46
CA CYS A 76 -5.48 -5.12 7.79
C CYS A 76 -6.25 -3.80 7.71
N ARG A 77 -6.78 -3.33 8.84
CA ARG A 77 -7.46 -2.03 8.94
C ARG A 77 -6.46 -0.88 8.77
N THR A 78 -6.91 0.25 8.23
CA THR A 78 -6.03 1.42 8.03
C THR A 78 -5.56 2.06 9.33
N SER A 79 -6.25 1.83 10.45
CA SER A 79 -5.80 2.21 11.79
C SER A 79 -4.58 1.41 12.28
N HIS A 80 -4.20 0.32 11.62
CA HIS A 80 -3.09 -0.55 12.00
C HIS A 80 -1.90 -0.40 11.02
N LEU A 81 -1.42 0.83 10.81
CA LEU A 81 -0.38 1.14 9.81
C LEU A 81 0.89 0.30 9.94
N GLN A 82 1.35 0.01 11.16
CA GLN A 82 2.56 -0.79 11.37
C GLN A 82 2.37 -2.25 10.91
N ASP A 83 1.16 -2.78 11.06
CA ASP A 83 0.82 -4.12 10.58
C ASP A 83 0.86 -4.16 9.05
N ALA A 84 0.31 -3.15 8.39
CA ALA A 84 0.39 -2.99 6.93
C ALA A 84 1.84 -2.99 6.43
N VAL A 85 2.74 -2.28 7.11
CA VAL A 85 4.18 -2.30 6.79
C VAL A 85 4.74 -3.72 6.90
N VAL A 86 4.44 -4.44 7.98
CA VAL A 86 4.94 -5.81 8.17
C VAL A 86 4.49 -6.71 7.02
N HIS A 87 3.23 -6.58 6.59
CA HIS A 87 2.69 -7.29 5.44
C HIS A 87 3.38 -6.93 4.13
N VAL A 88 3.64 -5.64 3.87
CA VAL A 88 4.41 -5.17 2.70
C VAL A 88 5.82 -5.75 2.70
N LYS A 89 6.54 -5.69 3.82
CA LYS A 89 7.89 -6.25 3.94
C LYS A 89 7.92 -7.76 3.69
N LYS A 90 6.92 -8.48 4.22
CA LYS A 90 6.78 -9.92 3.97
C LYS A 90 6.50 -10.21 2.50
N ALA A 91 5.68 -9.41 1.83
CA ALA A 91 5.39 -9.56 0.40
C ALA A 91 6.63 -9.32 -0.45
N LEU A 92 7.36 -8.23 -0.21
CA LEU A 92 8.61 -7.89 -0.92
C LEU A 92 9.66 -9.01 -0.80
N ARG A 93 9.82 -9.61 0.39
CA ARG A 93 10.73 -10.74 0.62
C ARG A 93 10.34 -12.02 -0.12
N ARG A 94 9.04 -12.23 -0.37
CA ARG A 94 8.52 -13.42 -1.06
C ARG A 94 8.57 -13.31 -2.57
N THR A 95 8.75 -12.11 -3.09
CA THR A 95 8.95 -11.86 -4.52
C THR A 95 10.44 -11.66 -4.79
N PRO A 96 11.25 -12.73 -4.90
CA PRO A 96 12.63 -12.58 -5.32
C PRO A 96 12.63 -11.81 -6.64
N SER A 97 13.46 -10.78 -6.69
CA SER A 97 13.79 -10.12 -7.94
C SER A 97 14.29 -11.19 -8.89
N ALA A 98 13.78 -11.23 -10.12
CA ALA A 98 14.29 -12.13 -11.16
C ALA A 98 15.68 -11.65 -11.65
N ARG A 99 16.61 -11.44 -10.71
CA ARG A 99 17.97 -10.98 -10.96
C ARG A 99 18.90 -11.79 -10.06
N GLY A 100 19.30 -12.96 -10.55
CA GLY A 100 20.39 -13.75 -9.98
C GLY A 100 20.06 -15.21 -9.65
N GLU A 101 19.30 -15.92 -10.47
CA GLU A 101 19.57 -17.35 -10.63
C GLU A 101 20.60 -17.49 -11.75
N ASP A 102 21.88 -17.38 -11.36
CA ASP A 102 22.93 -18.11 -12.06
C ASP A 102 22.56 -19.60 -11.94
N PRO A 103 22.28 -20.32 -13.03
CA PRO A 103 22.12 -21.76 -12.94
C PRO A 103 23.44 -22.31 -12.40
N PRO A 104 23.45 -23.20 -11.39
CA PRO A 104 24.70 -23.81 -10.96
C PRO A 104 25.33 -24.47 -12.17
N SER A 105 26.46 -23.93 -12.61
CA SER A 105 27.34 -24.47 -13.63
C SER A 105 27.83 -25.86 -13.19
N SER A 106 26.95 -26.85 -13.30
CA SER A 106 27.26 -28.27 -13.14
C SER A 106 27.54 -28.86 -14.52
N LEU A 107 28.65 -28.41 -15.10
CA LEU A 107 29.33 -29.08 -16.20
C LEU A 107 30.83 -28.98 -15.95
N ARG A 108 31.27 -29.66 -14.91
CA ARG A 108 32.67 -30.00 -14.68
C ARG A 108 32.73 -31.35 -14.00
N GLY A 109 33.10 -32.38 -14.76
CA GLY A 109 33.52 -33.66 -14.20
C GLY A 109 33.18 -34.87 -15.04
N CYS A 110 34.14 -35.25 -15.90
CA CYS A 110 34.40 -36.58 -16.49
C CYS A 110 33.54 -37.02 -17.68
#